data_AF-A0AAN7BC08-F1
#
_entry.id   AF-A0AAN7BC08-F1
#
_cell.length_a   1.000
_cell.length_b   1.000
_cell.length_c   1.000
_cell.angle_alpha   90.00
_cell.angle_beta   90.00
_cell.angle_gamma   90.00
#
_symmetry.space_group_name_H-M   'P 1'
#
loop_
_entity.id
_entity.type
_entity.pdbx_description
1 polymer ?
#
loop_
_entity_poly.entity_id
_entity_poly.type
_entity_poly.pdbx_seq_one_letter_code
_entity_poly.pdbx_strand_id
1 'polypeptide(L)'
;MAAPDDGTIAAYNHCTDEWIRAYNQGPFTSFKMVEVILGVLKLEARDILRDPTQLSVFQGRRVNEEKLWTTYLDTWAKSTGRCTSFAIRVAEELRTQYPDDGFHFEFFNLGRHRVARCRRYGFVIDSESPKGIDILRDHQDWISTPDQERGRWRFYENHSVFEARTNPRDRYDVHPIPAAAALGICLEEVANHGVLVCVFRQSFVSTEDQTPQVEYHGSIRWRLSKRRMELAPHLKYPDRIATITFGDGNKETNRECVANLRAFILDCGFDYQWKADAIDIFNRQLWKAAVLEWGYPVWKAYAHP
;
A
#
# COMPACT_ATOMS: atom_id res chain seq x y z
N MET A 1 -21.32 -16.27 -24.48
CA MET A 1 -21.11 -16.11 -23.03
C MET A 1 -22.47 -16.06 -22.37
N ALA A 2 -22.75 -16.92 -21.39
CA ALA A 2 -23.98 -16.83 -20.61
C ALA A 2 -23.99 -15.51 -19.81
N ALA A 3 -25.17 -14.90 -19.65
CA ALA A 3 -25.32 -13.78 -18.74
C ALA A 3 -24.93 -14.22 -17.32
N PRO A 4 -24.23 -13.39 -16.54
CA PRO A 4 -23.97 -13.70 -15.14
C PRO A 4 -25.30 -13.90 -14.40
N ASP A 5 -25.37 -14.89 -13.53
CA ASP A 5 -26.54 -15.09 -12.66
C ASP A 5 -26.64 -13.96 -11.62
N ASP A 6 -27.85 -13.77 -11.07
CA ASP A 6 -28.12 -12.70 -10.09
C ASP A 6 -27.18 -12.77 -8.86
N GLY A 7 -26.76 -13.98 -8.48
CA GLY A 7 -25.80 -14.21 -7.39
C GLY A 7 -24.41 -13.67 -7.70
N THR A 8 -23.93 -13.81 -8.94
CA THR A 8 -22.63 -13.27 -9.37
C THR A 8 -22.65 -11.74 -9.40
N ILE A 9 -23.79 -11.13 -9.78
CA ILE A 9 -23.95 -9.66 -9.78
C ILE A 9 -23.91 -9.12 -8.35
N ALA A 10 -24.66 -9.72 -7.43
CA ALA A 10 -24.65 -9.33 -6.02
C ALA A 10 -23.24 -9.45 -5.40
N ALA A 11 -22.57 -10.58 -5.62
CA ALA A 11 -21.21 -10.80 -5.11
C ALA A 11 -20.19 -9.80 -5.70
N TYR A 12 -20.34 -9.41 -6.97
CA TYR A 12 -19.50 -8.38 -7.59
C TYR A 12 -19.72 -7.01 -6.94
N ASN A 13 -20.96 -6.64 -6.65
CA ASN A 13 -21.29 -5.39 -5.97
C ASN A 13 -20.71 -5.37 -4.56
N HIS A 14 -20.89 -6.45 -3.78
CA HIS A 14 -20.28 -6.60 -2.46
C HIS A 14 -18.75 -6.41 -2.50
N CYS A 15 -18.06 -7.07 -3.44
CA CYS A 15 -16.63 -6.89 -3.65
C CYS A 15 -16.25 -5.44 -3.99
N THR A 16 -17.03 -4.80 -4.86
CA THR A 16 -16.76 -3.43 -5.31
C THR A 16 -16.93 -2.43 -4.18
N ASP A 17 -18.01 -2.55 -3.41
CA ASP A 17 -18.31 -1.70 -2.27
C ASP A 17 -17.23 -1.83 -1.19
N GLU A 18 -16.82 -3.07 -0.86
CA GLU A 18 -15.77 -3.31 0.12
C GLU A 18 -14.41 -2.78 -0.36
N TRP A 19 -14.09 -2.92 -1.64
CA TRP A 19 -12.87 -2.37 -2.23
C TRP A 19 -12.85 -0.83 -2.10
N ILE A 20 -13.92 -0.15 -2.50
CA ILE A 20 -14.04 1.32 -2.41
C ILE A 20 -13.93 1.77 -0.95
N ARG A 21 -14.65 1.07 -0.06
CA ARG A 21 -14.66 1.36 1.38
C ARG A 21 -13.24 1.27 1.95
N ALA A 22 -12.54 0.16 1.71
CA ALA A 22 -11.16 -0.02 2.18
C ALA A 22 -10.21 1.01 1.56
N TYR A 23 -10.40 1.38 0.28
CA TYR A 23 -9.52 2.30 -0.45
C TYR A 23 -9.59 3.72 0.11
N ASN A 24 -10.79 4.16 0.48
CA ASN A 24 -11.06 5.49 0.99
C ASN A 24 -10.73 5.67 2.47
N GLN A 25 -10.81 4.61 3.28
CA GLN A 25 -10.65 4.74 4.74
C GLN A 25 -9.25 5.17 5.20
N GLY A 26 -8.22 4.95 4.40
CA GLY A 26 -6.87 5.34 4.75
C GLY A 26 -5.91 5.38 3.58
N PRO A 27 -4.72 5.97 3.79
CA PRO A 27 -3.75 6.18 2.74
C PRO A 27 -3.04 4.87 2.39
N PHE A 28 -2.43 4.84 1.21
CA PHE A 28 -1.42 3.84 0.90
C PHE A 28 -0.14 4.20 1.65
N THR A 29 0.28 3.41 2.64
CA THR A 29 1.42 3.76 3.49
C THR A 29 2.19 2.56 4.02
N SER A 30 3.49 2.74 4.22
CA SER A 30 4.38 1.78 4.88
C SER A 30 4.67 2.12 6.34
N PHE A 31 4.13 3.22 6.87
CA PHE A 31 4.49 3.71 8.21
C PHE A 31 4.16 2.70 9.30
N LYS A 32 2.93 2.16 9.28
CA LYS A 32 2.50 1.16 10.26
C LYS A 32 3.26 -0.16 10.12
N MET A 33 3.61 -0.54 8.90
CA MET A 33 4.45 -1.71 8.62
C MET A 33 5.85 -1.55 9.25
N VAL A 34 6.49 -0.40 9.06
CA VAL A 34 7.78 -0.10 9.67
C VAL A 34 7.67 -0.05 11.19
N GLU A 35 6.64 0.58 11.75
CA GLU A 35 6.41 0.62 13.21
C GLU A 35 6.34 -0.80 13.82
N VAL A 36 5.58 -1.71 13.19
CA VAL A 36 5.50 -3.11 13.63
C VAL A 36 6.84 -3.83 13.47
N ILE A 37 7.55 -3.62 12.37
CA ILE A 37 8.89 -4.21 12.15
C ILE A 37 9.86 -3.74 13.24
N LEU A 38 9.86 -2.46 13.59
CA LEU A 38 10.66 -1.91 14.69
C LEU A 38 10.35 -2.61 16.01
N GLY A 39 9.06 -2.78 16.34
CA GLY A 39 8.63 -3.52 17.53
C GLY A 39 9.12 -4.97 17.55
N VAL A 40 9.03 -5.69 16.43
CA VAL A 40 9.52 -7.08 16.30
C VAL A 40 11.04 -7.17 16.45
N LEU A 41 11.78 -6.22 15.88
CA LEU A 41 13.24 -6.16 15.95
C LEU A 41 13.76 -5.52 17.26
N LYS A 42 12.87 -5.00 18.11
CA LYS A 42 13.20 -4.23 19.32
C LYS A 42 14.08 -3.02 19.01
N LEU A 43 13.80 -2.36 17.89
CA LEU A 43 14.45 -1.13 17.46
C LEU A 43 13.54 0.07 17.75
N GLU A 44 14.17 1.23 17.91
CA GLU A 44 13.51 2.51 18.02
C GLU A 44 13.63 3.32 16.71
N ALA A 45 12.81 4.36 16.58
CA ALA A 45 12.89 5.29 15.45
C ALA A 45 14.30 5.85 15.23
N ARG A 46 15.05 6.14 16.30
CA ARG A 46 16.43 6.65 16.21
C ARG A 46 17.39 5.67 15.56
N ASP A 47 17.18 4.37 15.72
CA ASP A 47 18.11 3.35 15.24
C ASP A 47 18.10 3.33 13.70
N ILE A 48 16.91 3.42 13.10
CA ILE A 48 16.76 3.47 11.64
C ILE A 48 17.14 4.83 11.04
N LEU A 49 17.14 5.90 11.83
CA LEU A 49 17.67 7.20 11.42
C LEU A 49 19.20 7.19 11.37
N ARG A 50 19.86 6.44 12.26
CA ARG A 50 21.32 6.26 12.23
C ARG A 50 21.76 5.32 11.12
N ASP A 51 21.05 4.19 11.01
CA ASP A 51 21.35 3.17 10.01
C ASP A 51 20.04 2.48 9.55
N PRO A 52 19.50 2.87 8.37
CA PRO A 52 18.31 2.25 7.81
C PRO A 52 18.45 0.76 7.51
N THR A 53 19.69 0.26 7.36
CA THR A 53 19.93 -1.15 7.02
C THR A 53 19.57 -2.08 8.16
N GLN A 54 19.42 -1.57 9.39
CA GLN A 54 18.94 -2.37 10.53
C GLN A 54 17.55 -2.97 10.31
N LEU A 55 16.71 -2.35 9.46
CA LEU A 55 15.42 -2.95 9.09
C LEU A 55 15.59 -4.24 8.29
N SER A 56 16.63 -4.36 7.46
CA SER A 56 16.87 -5.53 6.58
C SER A 56 17.12 -6.84 7.33
N VAL A 57 17.31 -6.78 8.66
CA VAL A 57 17.38 -7.97 9.52
C VAL A 57 16.01 -8.65 9.67
N PHE A 58 14.91 -7.95 9.37
CA PHE A 58 13.58 -8.54 9.32
C PHE A 58 13.51 -9.58 8.20
N GLN A 59 12.88 -10.73 8.49
CA GLN A 59 12.71 -11.82 7.54
C GLN A 59 11.23 -12.15 7.43
N GLY A 60 10.70 -12.21 6.20
CA GLY A 60 9.27 -12.42 5.95
C GLY A 60 8.73 -13.72 6.54
N ARG A 61 9.58 -14.76 6.62
CA ARG A 61 9.28 -16.04 7.28
C ARG A 61 8.89 -15.94 8.76
N ARG A 62 9.09 -14.78 9.40
CA ARG A 62 8.61 -14.51 10.77
C ARG A 62 7.09 -14.32 10.83
N VAL A 63 6.46 -14.00 9.71
CA VAL A 63 5.01 -13.95 9.57
C VAL A 63 4.51 -15.36 9.29
N ASN A 64 3.65 -15.86 10.18
CA ASN A 64 2.95 -17.13 10.03
C ASN A 64 1.46 -16.90 10.34
N GLU A 65 0.63 -17.92 10.15
CA GLU A 65 -0.81 -17.80 10.34
C GLU A 65 -1.16 -17.29 11.75
N GLU A 66 -0.59 -17.84 12.82
CA GLU A 66 -0.85 -17.38 14.19
C GLU A 66 -0.49 -15.89 14.39
N LYS A 67 0.66 -15.47 13.86
CA LYS A 67 1.15 -14.09 14.03
C LYS A 67 0.44 -13.09 13.14
N LEU A 68 -0.12 -13.54 12.01
CA LEU A 68 -0.95 -12.71 11.13
C LEU A 68 -2.11 -12.08 11.92
N TRP A 69 -2.73 -12.86 12.80
CA TRP A 69 -3.89 -12.47 13.62
C TRP A 69 -3.53 -11.80 14.95
N THR A 70 -2.23 -11.68 15.27
CA THR A 70 -1.76 -11.11 16.54
C THR A 70 -0.73 -10.01 16.31
N THR A 71 0.55 -10.36 16.17
CA THR A 71 1.67 -9.41 16.03
C THR A 71 1.51 -8.49 14.81
N TYR A 72 1.00 -9.02 13.70
CA TYR A 72 0.93 -8.30 12.43
C TYR A 72 -0.47 -7.79 12.11
N LEU A 73 -1.44 -7.95 13.01
CA LEU A 73 -2.85 -7.57 12.80
C LEU A 73 -2.96 -6.11 12.33
N ASP A 74 -2.22 -5.22 12.99
CA ASP A 74 -2.22 -3.78 12.70
C ASP A 74 -1.61 -3.41 11.33
N THR A 75 -0.92 -4.35 10.66
CA THR A 75 -0.34 -4.09 9.34
C THR A 75 -1.29 -4.34 8.19
N TRP A 76 -2.45 -4.97 8.45
CA TRP A 76 -3.41 -5.32 7.40
C TRP A 76 -4.89 -5.14 7.79
N ALA A 77 -5.27 -5.38 9.05
CA ALA A 77 -6.68 -5.36 9.48
C ALA A 77 -7.23 -3.96 9.80
N LYS A 78 -6.49 -2.91 9.44
CA LYS A 78 -6.75 -1.52 9.82
C LYS A 78 -6.97 -0.63 8.60
N SER A 79 -7.11 0.68 8.81
CA SER A 79 -7.42 1.64 7.75
C SER A 79 -6.27 1.87 6.76
N THR A 80 -5.03 1.56 7.14
CA THR A 80 -3.80 1.87 6.40
C THR A 80 -3.07 0.62 5.91
N GLY A 81 -2.20 0.80 4.92
CA GLY A 81 -1.30 -0.26 4.45
C GLY A 81 -0.84 -0.07 3.00
N ARG A 82 -0.12 -1.07 2.47
CA ARG A 82 0.27 -1.18 1.05
C ARG A 82 -0.64 -2.18 0.30
N CYS A 83 -0.19 -2.62 -0.87
CA CYS A 83 -0.95 -3.49 -1.76
C CYS A 83 -1.39 -4.81 -1.13
N THR A 84 -0.45 -5.54 -0.53
CA THR A 84 -0.77 -6.86 0.05
C THR A 84 -1.68 -6.77 1.26
N SER A 85 -1.42 -5.83 2.17
CA SER A 85 -2.28 -5.58 3.33
C SER A 85 -3.69 -5.19 2.91
N PHE A 86 -3.83 -4.37 1.87
CA PHE A 86 -5.12 -3.99 1.31
C PHE A 86 -5.87 -5.21 0.77
N ALA A 87 -5.20 -6.06 0.00
CA ALA A 87 -5.81 -7.26 -0.56
C ALA A 87 -6.28 -8.25 0.54
N ILE A 88 -5.46 -8.47 1.57
CA ILE A 88 -5.82 -9.32 2.72
C ILE A 88 -7.05 -8.74 3.42
N ARG A 89 -7.05 -7.43 3.67
CA ARG A 89 -8.15 -6.76 4.35
C ARG A 89 -9.48 -6.94 3.64
N VAL A 90 -9.55 -6.58 2.36
CA VAL A 90 -10.77 -6.67 1.55
C VAL A 90 -11.24 -8.12 1.50
N ALA A 91 -10.33 -9.08 1.30
CA ALA A 91 -10.67 -10.50 1.26
C ALA A 91 -11.28 -10.99 2.59
N GLU A 92 -10.70 -10.62 3.73
CA GLU A 92 -11.19 -11.03 5.06
C GLU A 92 -12.49 -10.33 5.45
N GLU A 93 -12.66 -9.06 5.09
CA GLU A 93 -13.91 -8.32 5.30
C GLU A 93 -15.05 -8.95 4.49
N LEU A 94 -14.82 -9.28 3.21
CA LEU A 94 -15.83 -9.98 2.40
C LEU A 94 -16.20 -11.34 2.99
N ARG A 95 -15.21 -12.12 3.42
CA ARG A 95 -15.45 -13.44 4.04
C ARG A 95 -16.23 -13.32 5.34
N THR A 96 -16.03 -12.24 6.09
CA THR A 96 -16.67 -12.02 7.39
C THR A 96 -18.07 -11.43 7.26
N GLN A 97 -18.27 -10.45 6.37
CA GLN A 97 -19.55 -9.78 6.16
C GLN A 97 -20.53 -10.63 5.33
N TYR A 98 -20.02 -11.45 4.42
CA TYR A 98 -20.82 -12.26 3.50
C TYR A 98 -20.39 -13.74 3.52
N PRO A 99 -20.55 -14.44 4.66
CA PRO A 99 -20.09 -15.82 4.83
C PRO A 99 -20.78 -16.80 3.87
N ASP A 100 -22.02 -16.51 3.45
CA ASP A 100 -22.81 -17.37 2.57
C ASP A 100 -22.53 -17.17 1.07
N ASP A 101 -21.83 -16.09 0.70
CA ASP A 101 -21.50 -15.77 -0.70
C ASP A 101 -20.37 -16.66 -1.25
N GLY A 102 -19.70 -17.44 -0.40
CA GLY A 102 -18.63 -18.36 -0.81
C GLY A 102 -17.36 -17.66 -1.28
N PHE A 103 -17.02 -16.52 -0.67
CA PHE A 103 -15.77 -15.82 -0.90
C PHE A 103 -14.58 -16.62 -0.37
N HIS A 104 -13.80 -17.19 -1.29
CA HIS A 104 -12.56 -17.89 -1.01
C HIS A 104 -11.42 -17.28 -1.83
N PHE A 105 -10.63 -16.44 -1.19
CA PHE A 105 -9.53 -15.74 -1.83
C PHE A 105 -8.21 -16.48 -1.67
N GLU A 106 -7.48 -16.58 -2.77
CA GLU A 106 -6.12 -17.09 -2.84
C GLU A 106 -5.19 -15.94 -3.23
N PHE A 107 -3.98 -15.89 -2.65
CA PHE A 107 -3.02 -14.80 -2.90
C PHE A 107 -1.97 -15.24 -3.91
N PHE A 108 -1.65 -14.36 -4.85
CA PHE A 108 -0.68 -14.63 -5.91
C PHE A 108 0.44 -13.61 -5.86
N ASN A 109 1.69 -14.10 -5.94
CA ASN A 109 2.87 -13.26 -5.98
C ASN A 109 3.33 -13.02 -7.42
N LEU A 110 3.03 -11.84 -7.96
CA LEU A 110 3.37 -11.43 -9.32
C LEU A 110 4.72 -10.67 -9.33
N GLY A 111 5.70 -11.17 -8.56
CA GLY A 111 6.98 -10.51 -8.34
C GLY A 111 6.91 -9.40 -7.29
N ARG A 112 6.98 -8.13 -7.70
CA ARG A 112 6.93 -6.95 -6.79
C ARG A 112 5.51 -6.55 -6.38
N HIS A 113 4.51 -7.28 -6.87
CA HIS A 113 3.10 -6.99 -6.64
C HIS A 113 2.34 -8.25 -6.25
N ARG A 114 1.34 -8.10 -5.40
CA ARG A 114 0.54 -9.21 -4.88
C ARG A 114 -0.93 -8.85 -4.94
N VAL A 115 -1.71 -9.81 -5.39
CA VAL A 115 -3.15 -9.68 -5.61
C VAL A 115 -3.86 -10.87 -4.99
N ALA A 116 -5.14 -10.69 -4.65
CA ALA A 116 -5.99 -11.77 -4.19
C ALA A 116 -7.02 -12.10 -5.27
N ARG A 117 -7.23 -13.38 -5.57
CA ARG A 117 -8.24 -13.84 -6.51
C ARG A 117 -9.24 -14.76 -5.82
N CYS A 118 -10.53 -14.47 -5.97
CA CYS A 118 -11.60 -15.34 -5.50
C CYS A 118 -11.71 -16.57 -6.40
N ARG A 119 -11.60 -17.76 -5.80
CA ARG A 119 -11.65 -19.04 -6.52
C ARG A 119 -12.97 -19.26 -7.26
N ARG A 120 -14.09 -18.91 -6.63
CA ARG A 120 -15.45 -19.13 -7.15
C ARG A 120 -15.77 -18.19 -8.32
N TYR A 121 -15.57 -16.89 -8.12
CA TYR A 121 -16.04 -15.87 -9.06
C TYR A 121 -14.97 -15.36 -10.02
N GLY A 122 -13.69 -15.63 -9.72
CA GLY A 122 -12.56 -15.04 -10.45
C GLY A 122 -12.32 -13.57 -10.14
N PHE A 123 -13.01 -12.98 -9.15
CA PHE A 123 -12.81 -11.58 -8.76
C PHE A 123 -11.40 -11.35 -8.23
N VAL A 124 -10.76 -10.27 -8.67
CA VAL A 124 -9.41 -9.90 -8.30
C VAL A 124 -9.44 -8.63 -7.49
N ILE A 125 -8.83 -8.69 -6.31
CA ILE A 125 -8.54 -7.55 -5.46
C ILE A 125 -7.11 -7.11 -5.74
N ASP A 126 -7.00 -5.91 -6.30
CA ASP A 126 -5.73 -5.22 -6.52
C ASP A 126 -5.84 -3.78 -6.01
N SER A 127 -4.91 -3.35 -5.16
CA SER A 127 -4.88 -1.99 -4.62
C SER A 127 -4.47 -0.93 -5.64
N GLU A 128 -3.89 -1.35 -6.77
CA GLU A 128 -3.44 -0.45 -7.85
C GLU A 128 -4.42 -0.45 -9.03
N SER A 129 -5.54 -1.18 -8.94
CA SER A 129 -6.56 -1.18 -9.98
C SER A 129 -7.18 0.21 -10.13
N PRO A 130 -7.20 0.80 -11.35
CA PRO A 130 -7.83 2.09 -11.58
C PRO A 130 -9.35 2.03 -11.52
N LYS A 131 -9.93 0.82 -11.62
CA LYS A 131 -11.36 0.56 -11.74
C LYS A 131 -11.93 -0.36 -10.66
N GLY A 132 -11.18 -0.60 -9.58
CA GLY A 132 -11.60 -1.48 -8.50
C GLY A 132 -11.45 -2.96 -8.83
N ILE A 133 -12.54 -3.73 -8.78
CA ILE A 133 -12.50 -5.19 -8.91
C ILE A 133 -12.34 -5.61 -10.37
N ASP A 134 -11.31 -6.41 -10.65
CA ASP A 134 -11.13 -7.08 -11.93
C ASP A 134 -11.77 -8.48 -11.92
N ILE A 135 -12.06 -9.03 -13.11
CA ILE A 135 -12.59 -10.39 -13.24
C ILE A 135 -11.60 -11.21 -14.07
N LEU A 136 -11.02 -12.23 -13.43
CA LEU A 136 -10.15 -13.25 -14.03
C LEU A 136 -10.78 -14.64 -13.87
N ARG A 137 -11.63 -15.02 -14.83
CA ARG A 137 -12.25 -16.35 -14.87
C ARG A 137 -11.26 -17.39 -15.38
N ASP A 138 -11.53 -18.65 -15.07
CA ASP A 138 -10.77 -19.76 -15.64
C ASP A 138 -10.95 -19.81 -17.16
N HIS A 139 -9.88 -20.20 -17.86
CA HIS A 139 -9.80 -20.23 -19.32
C HIS A 139 -10.04 -18.89 -20.04
N GLN A 140 -9.94 -17.74 -19.36
CA GLN A 140 -9.93 -16.44 -20.02
C GLN A 140 -8.55 -16.10 -20.61
N ASP A 141 -8.59 -15.23 -21.62
CA ASP A 141 -7.39 -14.63 -22.20
C ASP A 141 -6.63 -13.79 -21.18
N TRP A 142 -5.37 -13.51 -21.51
CA TRP A 142 -4.48 -12.71 -20.68
C TRP A 142 -5.09 -11.34 -20.36
N ILE A 143 -5.10 -10.99 -19.07
CA ILE A 143 -5.33 -9.62 -18.62
C ILE A 143 -3.99 -8.96 -18.32
N SER A 144 -3.82 -7.72 -18.78
CA SER A 144 -2.69 -6.90 -18.36
C SER A 144 -2.86 -6.53 -16.89
N THR A 145 -1.77 -6.49 -16.14
CA THR A 145 -1.81 -5.84 -14.82
C THR A 145 -2.20 -4.36 -14.99
N PRO A 146 -2.89 -3.74 -14.01
CA PRO A 146 -3.30 -2.34 -14.07
C PRO A 146 -2.17 -1.38 -14.47
N ASP A 147 -0.98 -1.66 -13.96
CA ASP A 147 0.28 -1.12 -14.45
C ASP A 147 0.76 -1.98 -15.62
N GLN A 148 0.43 -1.57 -16.85
CA GLN A 148 0.84 -2.25 -18.08
C GLN A 148 2.36 -2.44 -18.18
N GLU A 149 3.17 -1.79 -17.33
CA GLU A 149 4.63 -1.96 -17.25
C GLU A 149 5.08 -3.28 -16.63
N ARG A 150 4.21 -4.00 -15.90
CA ARG A 150 4.62 -5.17 -15.12
C ARG A 150 4.46 -6.48 -15.86
N GLY A 151 3.45 -6.59 -16.72
CA GLY A 151 3.20 -7.80 -17.47
C GLY A 151 1.72 -8.09 -17.67
N ARG A 152 1.44 -9.35 -17.94
CA ARG A 152 0.10 -9.88 -18.06
C ARG A 152 0.00 -11.21 -17.33
N TRP A 153 -1.20 -11.54 -16.90
CA TRP A 153 -1.47 -12.81 -16.23
C TRP A 153 -2.75 -13.44 -16.76
N ARG A 154 -2.83 -14.75 -16.61
CA ARG A 154 -4.04 -15.53 -16.87
C ARG A 154 -4.20 -16.62 -15.82
N PHE A 155 -5.42 -17.04 -15.57
CA PHE A 155 -5.73 -18.21 -14.75
C PHE A 155 -6.15 -19.35 -15.67
N TYR A 156 -5.54 -20.52 -15.49
CA TYR A 156 -5.78 -21.69 -16.32
C TYR A 156 -5.64 -22.94 -15.46
N GLU A 157 -6.65 -23.82 -15.43
CA GLU A 157 -6.57 -25.15 -14.80
C GLU A 157 -5.96 -25.12 -13.37
N ASN A 158 -6.54 -24.29 -12.50
CA ASN A 158 -6.14 -24.11 -11.10
C ASN A 158 -4.71 -23.57 -10.85
N HIS A 159 -4.05 -22.99 -11.86
CA HIS A 159 -2.81 -22.24 -11.67
C HIS A 159 -2.87 -20.90 -12.39
N SER A 160 -2.11 -19.93 -11.88
CA SER A 160 -1.92 -18.65 -12.58
C SER A 160 -0.62 -18.71 -13.38
N VAL A 161 -0.62 -18.10 -14.55
CA VAL A 161 0.60 -17.89 -15.34
C VAL A 161 0.83 -16.39 -15.42
N PHE A 162 2.03 -15.94 -15.07
CA PHE A 162 2.45 -14.55 -15.22
C PHE A 162 3.53 -14.44 -16.29
N GLU A 163 3.43 -13.41 -17.12
CA GLU A 163 4.42 -13.07 -18.14
C GLU A 163 4.87 -11.62 -17.89
N ALA A 164 6.12 -11.46 -17.48
CA ALA A 164 6.69 -10.14 -17.21
C ALA A 164 6.85 -9.34 -18.52
N ARG A 165 6.52 -8.04 -18.50
CA ARG A 165 6.66 -7.22 -19.72
C ARG A 165 8.11 -6.97 -20.11
N THR A 166 9.01 -6.86 -19.12
CA THR A 166 10.43 -6.56 -19.36
C THR A 166 11.15 -7.64 -20.16
N ASN A 167 10.65 -8.89 -20.09
CA ASN A 167 11.12 -9.98 -20.92
C ASN A 167 9.99 -11.03 -21.06
N PRO A 168 9.32 -11.11 -22.22
CA PRO A 168 8.25 -12.09 -22.49
C PRO A 168 8.67 -13.56 -22.32
N ARG A 169 9.98 -13.85 -22.23
CA ARG A 169 10.52 -15.18 -21.91
C ARG A 169 10.49 -15.49 -20.42
N ASP A 170 10.33 -14.49 -19.55
CA ASP A 170 10.16 -14.64 -18.11
C ASP A 170 8.68 -14.94 -17.82
N ARG A 171 8.22 -16.04 -18.40
CA ARG A 171 6.92 -16.65 -18.12
C ARG A 171 7.11 -17.71 -17.05
N TYR A 172 6.42 -17.57 -15.93
CA TYR A 172 6.50 -18.53 -14.84
C TYR A 172 5.12 -18.80 -14.24
N ASP A 173 4.98 -20.03 -13.74
CA ASP A 173 3.80 -20.45 -13.02
C ASP A 173 3.78 -19.76 -11.66
N VAL A 174 2.63 -19.18 -11.34
CA VAL A 174 2.36 -18.52 -10.06
C VAL A 174 1.36 -19.36 -9.30
N HIS A 175 1.85 -20.00 -8.25
CA HIS A 175 1.04 -20.77 -7.34
C HIS A 175 0.47 -19.88 -6.23
N PRO A 176 -0.72 -20.23 -5.71
CA PRO A 176 -1.29 -19.53 -4.59
C PRO A 176 -0.38 -19.66 -3.35
N ILE A 177 -0.24 -18.58 -2.60
CA ILE A 177 0.48 -18.55 -1.33
C ILE A 177 -0.47 -18.19 -0.18
N PRO A 178 -0.20 -18.64 1.06
CA PRO A 178 -0.98 -18.22 2.22
C PRO A 178 -0.92 -16.71 2.45
N ALA A 179 -1.96 -16.13 3.06
CA ALA A 179 -2.01 -14.71 3.40
C ALA A 179 -0.82 -14.27 4.26
N ALA A 180 -0.42 -15.10 5.23
CA ALA A 180 0.74 -14.86 6.06
C ALA A 180 2.04 -14.78 5.25
N ALA A 181 2.22 -15.67 4.26
CA ALA A 181 3.38 -15.64 3.38
C ALA A 181 3.37 -14.39 2.50
N ALA A 182 2.23 -14.01 1.94
CA ALA A 182 2.09 -12.80 1.13
C ALA A 182 2.47 -11.55 1.93
N LEU A 183 1.93 -11.41 3.15
CA LEU A 183 2.26 -10.30 4.05
C LEU A 183 3.73 -10.33 4.46
N GLY A 184 4.29 -11.51 4.77
CA GLY A 184 5.69 -11.69 5.10
C GLY A 184 6.63 -11.13 4.05
N ILE A 185 6.39 -11.46 2.78
CA ILE A 185 7.20 -10.94 1.66
C ILE A 185 7.02 -9.41 1.55
N CYS A 186 5.79 -8.89 1.70
CA CYS A 186 5.52 -7.45 1.67
C CYS A 186 6.29 -6.68 2.76
N LEU A 187 6.29 -7.18 3.99
CA LEU A 187 7.00 -6.58 5.11
C LEU A 187 8.52 -6.66 4.92
N GLU A 188 9.03 -7.77 4.39
CA GLU A 188 10.46 -7.93 4.07
C GLU A 188 10.92 -6.95 2.98
N GLU A 189 10.11 -6.71 1.94
CA GLU A 189 10.39 -5.67 0.93
C GLU A 189 10.40 -4.26 1.53
N VAL A 190 9.43 -3.94 2.41
CA VAL A 190 9.41 -2.67 3.14
C VAL A 190 10.68 -2.50 3.96
N ALA A 191 11.10 -3.56 4.66
CA ALA A 191 12.26 -3.57 5.52
C ALA A 191 13.57 -3.39 4.73
N ASN A 192 13.75 -4.16 3.66
CA ASN A 192 14.97 -4.17 2.84
C ASN A 192 15.21 -2.86 2.10
N HIS A 193 14.14 -2.16 1.72
CA HIS A 193 14.25 -0.89 1.00
C HIS A 193 14.12 0.35 1.89
N GLY A 194 13.84 0.17 3.19
CA GLY A 194 13.62 1.28 4.13
C GLY A 194 12.54 2.25 3.64
N VAL A 195 11.52 1.73 2.96
CA VAL A 195 10.51 2.57 2.30
C VAL A 195 9.60 3.13 3.38
N LEU A 196 9.67 4.44 3.60
CA LEU A 196 8.74 5.21 4.41
C LEU A 196 8.00 6.16 3.49
N VAL A 197 6.81 5.75 3.07
CA VAL A 197 5.96 6.51 2.15
C VAL A 197 4.52 6.52 2.65
N CYS A 198 3.83 7.62 2.43
CA CYS A 198 2.39 7.78 2.60
C CYS A 198 1.85 8.48 1.35
N VAL A 199 0.88 7.87 0.67
CA VAL A 199 0.21 8.40 -0.52
C VAL A 199 -1.26 8.56 -0.17
N PHE A 200 -1.74 9.81 -0.24
CA PHE A 200 -3.15 10.12 -0.08
C PHE A 200 -3.89 9.76 -1.35
N ARG A 201 -5.06 9.14 -1.20
CA ARG A 201 -5.81 8.57 -2.32
C ARG A 201 -7.29 8.56 -2.05
N GLN A 202 -8.09 8.53 -3.09
CA GLN A 202 -9.52 8.30 -2.98
C GLN A 202 -10.01 7.51 -4.18
N SER A 203 -11.14 6.84 -4.04
CA SER A 203 -11.91 6.31 -5.13
C SER A 203 -13.35 6.79 -5.06
N PHE A 204 -13.96 6.98 -6.21
CA PHE A 204 -15.34 7.37 -6.37
C PHE A 204 -15.97 6.57 -7.51
N VAL A 205 -17.30 6.46 -7.53
CA VAL A 205 -18.01 5.83 -8.65
C VAL A 205 -18.25 6.89 -9.72
N SER A 206 -17.78 6.63 -10.94
CA SER A 206 -18.02 7.47 -12.11
C SER A 206 -19.52 7.55 -12.40
N THR A 207 -20.01 8.77 -12.61
CA THR A 207 -21.41 8.99 -12.99
C THR A 207 -21.72 8.49 -14.39
N GLU A 208 -20.71 8.36 -15.27
CA GLU A 208 -20.89 8.02 -16.68
C GLU A 208 -21.06 6.52 -16.92
N ASP A 209 -20.21 5.70 -16.29
CA ASP A 209 -20.15 4.26 -16.55
C ASP A 209 -20.37 3.41 -15.28
N GLN A 210 -20.66 4.04 -14.15
CA GLN A 210 -20.88 3.39 -12.84
C GLN A 210 -19.69 2.51 -12.41
N THR A 211 -18.49 2.81 -12.91
CA THR A 211 -17.27 2.11 -12.49
C THR A 211 -16.53 2.90 -11.41
N PRO A 212 -15.86 2.22 -10.46
CA PRO A 212 -14.92 2.89 -9.58
C PRO A 212 -13.84 3.62 -10.41
N GLN A 213 -13.41 4.77 -9.93
CA GLN A 213 -12.28 5.54 -10.46
C GLN A 213 -11.39 5.91 -9.29
N VAL A 214 -10.08 5.89 -9.49
CA VAL A 214 -9.11 6.23 -8.46
C VAL A 214 -8.44 7.57 -8.74
N GLU A 215 -8.20 8.32 -7.68
CA GLU A 215 -7.41 9.54 -7.71
C GLU A 215 -6.32 9.47 -6.64
N TYR A 216 -5.10 9.79 -7.06
CA TYR A 216 -3.95 9.94 -6.16
C TYR A 216 -3.69 11.42 -5.95
N HIS A 217 -3.62 11.81 -4.69
CA HIS A 217 -3.35 13.17 -4.27
C HIS A 217 -1.84 13.32 -4.00
N GLY A 218 -1.49 14.02 -2.93
CA GLY A 218 -0.13 14.20 -2.50
C GLY A 218 0.48 12.97 -1.85
N SER A 219 1.80 13.00 -1.72
CA SER A 219 2.56 11.99 -1.00
C SER A 219 3.64 12.59 -0.13
N ILE A 220 3.90 11.88 0.97
CA ILE A 220 4.95 12.16 1.94
C ILE A 220 5.93 10.99 1.88
N ARG A 221 7.22 11.27 1.72
CA ARG A 221 8.25 10.24 1.69
C ARG A 221 9.46 10.63 2.53
N TRP A 222 9.86 9.77 3.46
CA TRP A 222 11.14 9.92 4.13
C TRP A 222 12.27 9.33 3.28
N ARG A 223 13.35 10.09 3.14
CA ARG A 223 14.62 9.66 2.55
C ARG A 223 15.68 9.67 3.62
N LEU A 224 15.73 8.59 4.41
CA LEU A 224 16.58 8.49 5.59
C LEU A 224 18.06 8.72 5.27
N SER A 225 18.58 8.12 4.20
CA SER A 225 19.96 8.29 3.73
C SER A 225 20.31 9.72 3.29
N LYS A 226 19.29 10.55 2.98
CA LYS A 226 19.44 11.96 2.60
C LYS A 226 19.02 12.90 3.73
N ARG A 227 18.71 12.38 4.92
CA ARG A 227 18.23 13.13 6.09
C ARG A 227 17.12 14.13 5.74
N ARG A 228 16.16 13.71 4.90
CA ARG A 228 15.10 14.60 4.42
C ARG A 228 13.75 13.92 4.27
N MET A 229 12.71 14.72 4.28
CA MET A 229 11.35 14.37 3.88
C MET A 229 11.02 15.07 2.56
N GLU A 230 10.37 14.35 1.64
CA GLU A 230 9.90 14.81 0.34
C GLU A 230 8.38 14.90 0.39
N LEU A 231 7.84 16.04 -0.02
CA LEU A 231 6.42 16.32 -0.14
C LEU A 231 6.10 16.59 -1.62
N ALA A 232 5.34 15.69 -2.24
CA ALA A 232 4.91 15.82 -3.62
C ALA A 232 3.40 16.07 -3.65
N PRO A 233 2.91 17.22 -4.15
CA PRO A 233 1.50 17.60 -4.09
C PRO A 233 0.65 16.77 -5.05
N HIS A 234 1.27 16.18 -6.08
CA HIS A 234 0.60 15.35 -7.04
C HIS A 234 1.58 14.36 -7.68
N LEU A 235 1.22 13.07 -7.76
CA LEU A 235 2.10 12.03 -8.28
C LEU A 235 2.48 12.20 -9.76
N LYS A 236 1.62 12.83 -10.57
CA LYS A 236 1.89 13.13 -11.99
C LYS A 236 2.93 14.22 -12.25
N TYR A 237 3.32 15.01 -11.24
CA TYR A 237 4.27 16.12 -11.40
C TYR A 237 5.53 15.88 -10.55
N PRO A 238 6.42 14.97 -10.98
CA PRO A 238 7.59 14.55 -10.19
C PRO A 238 8.58 15.68 -9.91
N ASP A 239 8.54 16.75 -10.69
CA ASP A 239 9.45 17.91 -10.52
C ASP A 239 8.97 18.88 -9.44
N ARG A 240 7.72 18.76 -9.00
CA ARG A 240 7.13 19.58 -7.94
C ARG A 240 7.30 18.89 -6.60
N ILE A 241 8.52 18.81 -6.10
CA ILE A 241 8.80 18.25 -4.76
C ILE A 241 9.32 19.35 -3.83
N ALA A 242 8.60 19.58 -2.73
CA ALA A 242 9.09 20.36 -1.61
C ALA A 242 9.90 19.43 -0.71
N THR A 243 10.95 19.95 -0.09
CA THR A 243 11.85 19.15 0.73
C THR A 243 12.05 19.77 2.10
N ILE A 244 12.05 18.92 3.12
CA ILE A 244 12.39 19.26 4.50
C ILE A 244 13.68 18.53 4.83
N THR A 245 14.79 19.27 4.93
CA THR A 245 16.13 18.68 5.13
C THR A 245 16.60 18.96 6.54
N PHE A 246 17.05 17.93 7.26
CA PHE A 246 17.46 18.00 8.66
C PHE A 246 18.97 18.28 8.79
N GLY A 247 19.33 19.20 9.68
CA GLY A 247 20.72 19.47 10.11
C GLY A 247 21.15 20.93 10.03
N ASP A 248 20.56 21.70 9.12
CA ASP A 248 20.98 23.09 8.86
C ASP A 248 20.06 24.14 9.53
N GLY A 249 19.04 23.69 10.26
CA GLY A 249 17.99 24.55 10.80
C GLY A 249 18.20 24.97 12.25
N ASN A 250 17.15 25.58 12.80
CA ASN A 250 17.03 25.93 14.21
C ASN A 250 15.59 25.67 14.71
N LYS A 251 15.29 26.04 15.96
CA LYS A 251 13.95 25.85 16.55
C LYS A 251 12.84 26.55 15.77
N GLU A 252 13.13 27.69 15.16
CA GLU A 252 12.13 28.46 14.40
C GLU A 252 11.85 27.82 13.05
N THR A 253 12.90 27.46 12.30
CA THR A 253 12.73 26.73 11.03
C THR A 253 12.05 25.37 11.24
N ASN A 254 12.25 24.73 12.39
CA ASN A 254 11.52 23.52 12.76
C ASN A 254 10.01 23.77 12.91
N ARG A 255 9.61 24.87 13.56
CA ARG A 255 8.18 25.24 13.67
C ARG A 255 7.59 25.52 12.31
N GLU A 256 8.32 26.23 11.46
CA GLU A 256 7.93 26.52 10.07
C GLU A 256 7.75 25.22 9.28
N CYS A 257 8.70 24.29 9.35
CA CYS A 257 8.59 23.01 8.66
C CYS A 257 7.38 22.18 9.12
N VAL A 258 7.07 22.18 10.42
CA VAL A 258 5.87 21.52 10.95
C VAL A 258 4.59 22.20 10.46
N ALA A 259 4.57 23.54 10.39
CA ALA A 259 3.43 24.30 9.85
C ALA A 259 3.23 24.02 8.35
N ASN A 260 4.31 24.01 7.56
CA ASN A 260 4.25 23.71 6.13
C ASN A 260 3.84 22.26 5.85
N LEU A 261 4.30 21.29 6.65
CA LEU A 261 3.81 19.90 6.57
C LEU A 261 2.31 19.83 6.85
N ARG A 262 1.82 20.56 7.85
CA ARG A 262 0.39 20.61 8.16
C ARG A 262 -0.41 21.24 7.02
N ALA A 263 0.04 22.35 6.45
CA ALA A 263 -0.58 22.97 5.29
C ALA A 263 -0.63 22.00 4.10
N PHE A 264 0.49 21.31 3.81
CA PHE A 264 0.54 20.28 2.76
C PHE A 264 -0.50 19.18 2.95
N ILE A 265 -0.70 18.68 4.18
CA ILE A 265 -1.70 17.64 4.46
C ILE A 265 -3.13 18.16 4.23
N LEU A 266 -3.40 19.43 4.51
CA LEU A 266 -4.70 20.06 4.29
C LEU A 266 -4.96 20.32 2.80
N ASP A 267 -3.94 20.74 2.06
CA ASP A 267 -4.08 21.17 0.67
C ASP A 267 -3.95 20.03 -0.34
N CYS A 268 -3.11 19.03 -0.03
CA CYS A 268 -2.72 17.97 -0.95
C CYS A 268 -2.94 16.57 -0.37
N GLY A 269 -3.57 16.45 0.80
CA GLY A 269 -3.83 15.17 1.43
C GLY A 269 -5.25 15.09 1.96
N PHE A 270 -5.44 14.23 2.95
CA PHE A 270 -6.66 14.16 3.73
C PHE A 270 -6.30 14.01 5.20
N ASP A 271 -6.72 14.95 6.04
CA ASP A 271 -6.42 14.93 7.48
C ASP A 271 -6.92 13.64 8.15
N TYR A 272 -8.08 13.11 7.73
CA TYR A 272 -8.60 11.85 8.25
C TYR A 272 -7.72 10.65 7.86
N GLN A 273 -7.18 10.60 6.63
CA GLN A 273 -6.23 9.56 6.22
C GLN A 273 -4.89 9.70 6.93
N TRP A 274 -4.43 10.94 7.17
CA TRP A 274 -3.20 11.18 7.91
C TRP A 274 -3.27 10.72 9.37
N LYS A 275 -4.46 10.80 9.97
CA LYS A 275 -4.70 10.34 11.35
C LYS A 275 -5.08 8.85 11.42
N ALA A 276 -5.36 8.21 10.28
CA ALA A 276 -5.71 6.81 10.23
C ALA A 276 -4.61 5.96 10.86
N ASP A 277 -4.99 5.04 11.75
CA ASP A 277 -4.11 4.13 12.50
C ASP A 277 -2.90 4.80 13.17
N ALA A 278 -3.04 6.07 13.54
CA ALA A 278 -2.00 6.84 14.20
C ALA A 278 -0.69 6.98 13.40
N ILE A 279 -0.74 6.93 12.06
CA ILE A 279 0.47 7.14 11.24
C ILE A 279 1.07 8.55 11.44
N ASP A 280 0.24 9.54 11.81
CA ASP A 280 0.68 10.87 12.22
C ASP A 280 1.47 10.85 13.55
N ILE A 281 1.08 10.00 14.50
CA ILE A 281 1.80 9.79 15.76
C ILE A 281 3.17 9.19 15.47
N PHE A 282 3.24 8.13 14.67
CA PHE A 282 4.51 7.51 14.28
C PHE A 282 5.41 8.50 13.53
N ASN A 283 4.85 9.31 12.61
CA ASN A 283 5.61 10.37 11.96
C ASN A 283 6.14 11.42 12.95
N ARG A 284 5.37 11.80 13.97
CA ARG A 284 5.84 12.71 15.02
C ARG A 284 6.98 12.11 15.84
N GLN A 285 6.96 10.80 16.09
CA GLN A 285 8.06 10.11 16.77
C GLN A 285 9.33 10.13 15.91
N LEU A 286 9.22 9.79 14.62
CA LEU A 286 10.31 9.90 13.65
C LEU A 286 10.86 11.31 13.56
N TRP A 287 9.99 12.32 13.49
CA TRP A 287 10.39 13.73 13.44
C TRP A 287 11.19 14.15 14.67
N LYS A 288 10.68 13.82 15.87
CA LYS A 288 11.38 14.13 17.13
C LYS A 288 12.74 13.46 17.19
N ALA A 289 12.82 12.18 16.81
CA ALA A 289 14.08 11.46 16.76
C ALA A 289 15.03 12.07 15.70
N ALA A 290 14.54 12.48 14.53
CA ALA A 290 15.34 13.13 13.50
C ALA A 290 15.90 14.48 13.96
N VAL A 291 15.12 15.28 14.70
CA VAL A 291 15.64 16.54 15.29
C VAL A 291 16.78 16.28 16.27
N LEU A 292 16.68 15.21 17.08
CA LEU A 292 17.71 14.85 18.06
C LEU A 292 18.96 14.27 17.39
N GLU A 293 18.78 13.40 16.39
CA GLU A 293 19.88 12.67 15.73
C GLU A 293 20.57 13.48 14.63
N TRP A 294 19.82 14.26 13.87
CA TRP A 294 20.31 14.96 12.69
C TRP A 294 20.35 16.47 12.83
N GLY A 295 19.64 17.05 13.81
CA GLY A 295 19.49 18.49 13.99
C GLY A 295 18.18 19.04 13.41
N TYR A 296 17.93 20.34 13.59
CA TYR A 296 16.68 20.95 13.17
C TYR A 296 16.56 21.04 11.64
N PRO A 297 15.34 20.95 11.09
CA PRO A 297 15.13 21.00 9.66
C PRO A 297 15.00 22.41 9.09
N VAL A 298 15.24 22.51 7.78
CA VAL A 298 14.93 23.66 6.93
C VAL A 298 13.97 23.25 5.81
N TRP A 299 13.08 24.17 5.45
CA TRP A 299 12.14 24.00 4.35
C TRP A 299 12.75 24.52 3.05
N LYS A 300 12.59 23.76 1.97
CA LYS A 300 12.85 24.20 0.61
C LYS A 300 11.60 23.97 -0.22
N ALA A 301 10.97 25.06 -0.60
CA ALA A 301 9.76 25.06 -1.43
C ALA A 301 10.04 24.46 -2.81
N TYR A 302 8.96 24.16 -3.53
CA TYR A 302 9.00 23.77 -4.93
C TYR A 302 9.84 24.77 -5.73
N ALA A 303 10.70 24.28 -6.62
CA ALA A 303 11.18 25.13 -7.69
C ALA A 303 9.96 25.41 -8.58
N HIS A 304 9.47 26.65 -8.57
CA HIS A 304 8.57 27.10 -9.63
C HIS A 304 9.40 27.16 -10.92
N PRO A 305 9.03 26.43 -11.99
CA PRO A 305 9.60 26.71 -13.30
C PRO A 305 9.28 28.15 -13.74
#